data_AF-F4WZV0-F1
#
_entry.id   AF-F4WZV0-F1
#
_cell.length_a   1.000
_cell.length_b   1.000
_cell.length_c   1.000
_cell.angle_alpha   90.00
_cell.angle_beta   90.00
_cell.angle_gamma   90.00
#
_symmetry.space_group_name_H-M   'P 1'
#
loop_
_entity.id
_entity.type
_entity.pdbx_description
1 polymer ?
#
loop_
_entity_poly.entity_id
_entity_poly.type
_entity_poly.pdbx_seq_one_letter_code
_entity_poly.pdbx_strand_id
1 'polypeptide(L)'
;MWKQILQSQHPKNINKYPNLIKLLNPVRSLPNSNADAERMFSFLIDLKTRKRNKLLSVSVNAACIVKSALKARKETFNMIIEEKHLSCIIC
;
A
#
# COMPACT_ATOMS: atom_id res chain seq x y z
N MET A 1 17.46 4.90 -21.75
CA MET A 1 16.85 3.84 -22.58
C MET A 1 15.36 3.61 -22.30
N TRP A 2 14.94 2.94 -21.22
CA TRP A 2 13.51 2.60 -21.00
C TRP A 2 12.56 3.80 -20.90
N LYS A 3 12.99 4.89 -20.23
CA LYS A 3 12.22 6.15 -20.18
C LYS A 3 12.01 6.76 -21.58
N GLN A 4 13.03 6.70 -22.44
CA GLN A 4 12.97 7.23 -23.81
C GLN A 4 12.02 6.40 -24.68
N ILE A 5 11.98 5.08 -24.51
CA ILE A 5 11.04 4.19 -25.21
C ILE A 5 9.59 4.52 -24.83
N LEU A 6 9.31 4.74 -23.54
CA LEU A 6 7.99 5.14 -23.04
C LEU A 6 7.55 6.52 -23.53
N GLN A 7 8.49 7.46 -23.61
CA GLN A 7 8.25 8.83 -24.06
C GLN A 7 8.24 8.97 -25.58
N SER A 8 8.65 7.93 -26.32
CA SER A 8 8.70 7.97 -27.77
C SER A 8 7.30 7.85 -28.38
N GLN A 9 6.92 8.90 -29.09
CA GLN A 9 5.66 9.00 -29.82
C GLN A 9 5.94 9.24 -31.30
N HIS A 10 5.09 8.68 -32.15
CA HIS A 10 5.00 9.11 -33.54
C HIS A 10 4.25 10.45 -33.63
N PRO A 11 4.42 11.20 -34.74
CA PRO A 11 3.57 12.35 -35.03
C PRO A 11 2.09 11.93 -34.94
N LYS A 12 1.24 12.80 -34.37
CA LYS A 12 -0.16 12.53 -33.97
C LYS A 12 -0.35 11.77 -32.64
N ASN A 13 0.63 11.79 -31.74
CA ASN A 13 0.49 11.32 -30.35
C ASN A 13 0.23 9.80 -30.24
N ILE A 14 0.65 9.03 -31.26
CA ILE A 14 0.51 7.57 -31.28
C ILE A 14 1.74 6.97 -30.61
N ASN A 15 1.52 6.12 -29.61
CA ASN A 15 2.58 5.37 -28.94
C ASN A 15 3.43 4.60 -29.96
N LYS A 16 4.74 4.83 -30.00
CA LYS A 16 5.64 4.17 -30.96
C LYS A 16 5.73 2.65 -30.75
N TYR A 17 5.58 2.21 -29.50
CA TYR A 17 5.70 0.79 -29.13
C TYR A 17 4.52 0.35 -28.21
N PRO A 18 3.29 0.23 -28.75
CA PRO A 18 2.11 0.01 -27.91
C PRO A 18 2.15 -1.35 -27.17
N ASN A 19 2.63 -2.40 -27.81
CA ASN A 19 2.72 -3.73 -27.18
C ASN A 19 3.83 -3.79 -26.13
N LEU A 20 4.95 -3.10 -26.36
CA LEU A 20 6.05 -3.02 -25.41
C LEU A 20 5.66 -2.24 -24.16
N ILE A 21 4.90 -1.14 -24.32
CA ILE A 21 4.38 -0.37 -23.18
C ILE A 21 3.39 -1.22 -22.36
N LYS A 22 2.51 -1.97 -23.03
CA LYS A 22 1.58 -2.90 -22.36
C LYS A 22 2.31 -3.96 -21.51
N LEU A 23 3.48 -4.43 -21.93
CA LEU A 23 4.30 -5.36 -21.16
C LEU A 23 5.08 -4.66 -20.04
N LEU A 24 5.66 -3.50 -20.33
CA LEU A 24 6.55 -2.79 -19.42
C LEU A 24 5.80 -2.21 -18.22
N ASN A 25 4.55 -1.78 -18.38
CA ASN A 25 3.75 -1.21 -17.30
C ASN A 25 3.52 -2.21 -16.14
N PRO A 26 3.04 -3.45 -16.38
CA PRO A 26 2.99 -4.49 -15.34
C PRO A 26 4.33 -4.78 -14.69
N VAL A 27 5.40 -4.94 -15.47
CA VAL A 27 6.74 -5.24 -14.93
C VAL A 27 7.22 -4.13 -14.00
N ARG A 28 6.95 -2.86 -14.32
CA ARG A 28 7.29 -1.71 -13.47
C ARG A 28 6.41 -1.57 -12.22
N SER A 29 5.22 -2.16 -12.24
CA SER A 29 4.34 -2.19 -11.06
C SER A 29 4.79 -3.22 -10.03
N LEU A 30 5.66 -4.16 -10.41
CA LEU A 30 6.25 -5.10 -9.48
C LEU A 30 7.22 -4.36 -8.55
N PRO A 31 7.13 -4.59 -7.23
CA PRO A 31 8.06 -4.00 -6.30
C PRO A 31 9.46 -4.58 -6.54
N ASN A 32 10.48 -3.74 -6.43
CA ASN A 32 11.88 -4.15 -6.64
C ASN A 32 12.37 -5.15 -5.56
N SER A 33 11.71 -5.16 -4.40
CA SER A 33 11.99 -6.10 -3.32
C SER A 33 10.75 -6.26 -2.42
N ASN A 34 10.84 -7.19 -1.48
CA ASN A 34 9.82 -7.40 -0.46
C ASN A 34 9.92 -6.41 0.73
N ALA A 35 10.91 -5.51 0.75
CA ALA A 35 11.22 -4.67 1.92
C ALA A 35 10.03 -3.80 2.39
N ASP A 36 9.22 -3.30 1.45
CA ASP A 36 8.02 -2.52 1.78
C ASP A 36 6.95 -3.36 2.49
N ALA A 37 6.79 -4.63 2.08
CA ALA A 37 5.88 -5.57 2.73
C ALA A 37 6.42 -5.98 4.11
N GLU A 38 7.72 -6.28 4.22
CA GLU A 38 8.36 -6.61 5.49
C GLU A 38 8.23 -5.49 6.52
N ARG A 39 8.45 -4.23 6.11
CA ARG A 39 8.27 -3.07 6.98
C ARG A 39 6.83 -2.95 7.51
N MET A 40 5.84 -3.27 6.67
CA MET A 40 4.45 -3.31 7.09
C MET A 40 4.19 -4.46 8.08
N PHE A 41 4.77 -5.64 7.83
CA PHE A 41 4.66 -6.78 8.73
C PHE A 41 5.34 -6.56 10.08
N SER A 42 6.47 -5.86 10.15
CA SER A 42 7.12 -5.52 11.43
C SER A 42 6.17 -4.78 12.38
N PHE A 43 5.31 -3.90 11.87
CA PHE A 43 4.29 -3.22 12.65
C PHE A 43 3.15 -4.16 13.10
N LEU A 44 2.82 -5.16 12.27
CA LEU A 44 1.76 -6.12 12.55
C LEU A 44 2.19 -7.24 13.49
N ILE A 45 3.50 -7.46 13.70
CA ILE A 45 4.00 -8.44 14.67
C ILE A 45 3.37 -8.19 16.04
N ASP A 46 3.39 -6.95 16.52
CA ASP A 46 2.83 -6.62 17.83
C ASP A 46 1.32 -6.87 17.93
N LEU A 47 0.57 -6.69 16.83
CA LEU A 47 -0.87 -6.94 16.74
C LEU A 47 -1.21 -8.43 16.58
N LYS A 48 -0.27 -9.25 16.12
CA LYS A 48 -0.48 -10.68 15.83
C LYS A 48 0.04 -11.59 16.95
N THR A 49 1.14 -11.22 17.60
CA THR A 49 1.90 -12.13 18.48
C THR A 49 1.82 -11.75 19.96
N ARG A 50 1.71 -10.47 20.32
CA ARG A 50 1.64 -10.08 21.74
C ARG A 50 0.29 -10.45 22.32
N LYS A 51 0.29 -11.29 23.37
CA LYS A 51 -0.93 -11.87 23.99
C LYS A 51 -1.98 -10.83 24.42
N ARG A 52 -1.55 -9.62 24.84
CA ARG A 52 -2.46 -8.51 25.22
C ARG A 52 -3.03 -7.71 24.03
N ASN A 53 -2.38 -7.74 22.87
CA ASN A 53 -2.75 -6.97 21.68
C ASN A 53 -3.15 -7.87 20.50
N LYS A 54 -3.35 -9.17 20.76
CA LYS A 54 -3.57 -10.17 19.72
C LYS A 54 -4.93 -9.97 19.09
N LEU A 55 -4.94 -9.41 17.89
CA LEU A 55 -6.13 -9.29 17.06
C LEU A 55 -6.38 -10.58 16.29
N LEU A 56 -7.64 -10.81 15.93
CA LEU A 56 -8.01 -11.88 14.99
C LEU A 56 -7.37 -11.63 13.62
N SER A 57 -7.08 -12.69 12.88
CA SER A 57 -6.46 -12.62 11.55
C SER A 57 -7.23 -11.71 10.59
N VAL A 58 -8.57 -11.72 10.67
CA VAL A 58 -9.46 -10.87 9.88
C VAL A 58 -9.23 -9.39 10.19
N SER A 59 -9.13 -9.02 11.48
CA SER A 59 -8.86 -7.66 11.92
C SER A 59 -7.46 -7.19 11.51
N VAL A 60 -6.46 -8.05 11.61
CA VAL A 60 -5.10 -7.76 11.14
C VAL A 60 -5.08 -7.51 9.62
N ASN A 61 -5.81 -8.32 8.85
CA ASN A 61 -5.93 -8.14 7.41
C ASN A 61 -6.66 -6.83 7.05
N ALA A 62 -7.77 -6.52 7.72
CA ALA A 62 -8.49 -5.26 7.52
C ALA A 62 -7.60 -4.04 7.81
N ALA A 63 -6.85 -4.06 8.93
CA ALA A 63 -5.89 -3.01 9.27
C ALA A 63 -4.79 -2.85 8.20
N CYS A 64 -4.29 -3.97 7.66
CA CYS A 64 -3.33 -3.99 6.57
C CYS A 64 -3.87 -3.31 5.31
N ILE A 65 -5.11 -3.65 4.90
CA ILE A 65 -5.76 -3.07 3.70
C ILE A 65 -5.95 -1.56 3.88
N VAL A 66 -6.50 -1.12 5.01
CA VAL A 66 -6.74 0.29 5.30
C VAL A 66 -5.43 1.08 5.31
N LYS A 67 -4.40 0.58 6.01
CA LYS A 67 -3.09 1.24 6.08
C LYS A 67 -2.41 1.34 4.70
N SER A 68 -2.47 0.28 3.90
CA SER A 68 -1.95 0.28 2.54
C SER A 68 -2.67 1.27 1.63
N ALA A 69 -4.00 1.36 1.73
CA ALA A 69 -4.79 2.32 0.97
C ALA A 69 -4.45 3.77 1.32
N LEU A 70 -4.31 4.09 2.61
CA LEU A 70 -3.87 5.42 3.07
C LEU A 70 -2.45 5.75 2.58
N LYS A 71 -1.51 4.81 2.70
CA LYS A 71 -0.13 4.97 2.20
C LYS A 71 -0.11 5.25 0.69
N ALA A 72 -0.92 4.53 -0.10
CA ALA A 72 -1.01 4.73 -1.55
C ALA A 72 -1.54 6.14 -1.92
N ARG A 73 -2.43 6.71 -1.10
CA ARG A 73 -2.97 8.06 -1.25
C ARG A 73 -2.06 9.14 -0.67
N LYS A 74 -0.96 8.76 0.00
CA LYS A 74 -0.10 9.66 0.80
C LYS A 74 -0.88 10.39 1.90
N GLU A 75 -1.93 9.75 2.40
CA GLU A 75 -2.77 10.25 3.47
C GLU A 75 -2.30 9.68 4.81
N THR A 76 -2.31 10.53 5.84
CA THR A 76 -2.15 10.12 7.23
C THR A 76 -3.47 10.31 7.94
N PHE A 77 -3.93 9.27 8.64
CA PHE A 77 -5.13 9.37 9.46
C PHE A 77 -4.75 9.84 10.86
N ASN A 78 -4.99 11.11 11.14
CA ASN A 78 -4.92 11.65 12.49
C ASN A 78 -6.32 11.56 13.10
N MET A 79 -6.55 10.57 13.96
CA MET A 79 -7.78 10.48 14.72
C MET A 79 -7.62 11.27 16.01
N ILE A 80 -8.49 12.25 16.24
CA ILE A 80 -8.63 12.88 17.56
C ILE A 80 -9.49 11.94 18.42
N ILE A 81 -8.92 11.47 19.52
CA ILE A 81 -9.64 10.63 20.49
C ILE A 81 -10.40 11.56 21.44
N GLU A 82 -11.71 11.67 21.24
CA GLU A 82 -12.64 12.34 22.15
C GLU A 82 -13.15 11.38 23.24
N GLU A 83 -13.69 11.93 24.32
CA GLU A 83 -14.21 11.18 25.47
C GLU A 83 -15.23 10.10 25.07
N LYS A 84 -16.10 10.41 24.09
CA LYS A 84 -17.08 9.47 23.51
C LYS A 84 -16.47 8.24 22.82
N HIS A 85 -15.18 8.28 22.47
CA HIS A 85 -14.47 7.13 21.89
C HIS A 85 -13.84 6.25 22.98
N LEU A 86 -13.60 6.80 24.18
CA LEU A 86 -13.05 6.07 25.32
C LEU A 86 -14.10 5.21 26.03
N SER A 87 -15.37 5.61 25.99
CA SER A 87 -16.48 4.83 26.53
C SER A 87 -16.65 3.45 25.88
N CYS A 88 -16.09 3.24 24.68
CA CYS A 88 -16.05 1.92 24.03
C CYS A 88 -14.81 1.08 24.39
N ILE A 89 -13.83 1.65 25.11
CA ILE A 89 -12.56 0.99 25.47
C ILE A 89 -12.57 0.53 26.93
N ILE A 90 -13.34 1.20 27.79
CA ILE A 90 -13.48 0.86 29.20
C ILE A 90 -14.75 0.02 29.37
N CYS A 91 -14.58 -1.30 29.51
CA CYS A 91 -15.53 -2.20 30.17
C CYS A 91 -14.98 -2.53 31.55
#